data_AF-X1KWB5-F1
#
_entry.id   AF-X1KWB5-F1
#
_cell.length_a   1.000
_cell.length_b   1.000
_cell.length_c   1.000
_cell.angle_alpha   90.00
_cell.angle_beta   90.00
_cell.angle_gamma   90.00
#
_symmetry.space_group_name_H-M   'P 1'
#
loop_
_entity.id
_entity.type
_entity.pdbx_description
1 polymer ?
#
loop_
_entity_poly.entity_id
_entity_poly.type
_entity_poly.pdbx_seq_one_letter_code
_entity_poly.pdbx_strand_id
1 'polypeptide(L)' 'EKLLRKKKRIILIVLDSVGVGALPDANKYNDENSNTLGNMAKVLGGLNLPNLEKMGLGNIIPILGVEPQSAPIANYV' A
#
# COMPACT_ATOMS: atom_id res chain seq x y z
N GLU A 1 40.60 15.68 -10.12
CA GLU A 1 39.42 15.65 -9.23
C GLU A 1 38.44 14.58 -9.68
N LYS A 2 38.11 13.60 -8.82
CA LYS A 2 37.16 12.52 -9.14
C LYS A 2 35.75 12.99 -8.76
N LEU A 3 34.93 13.33 -9.74
CA LEU A 3 33.48 13.53 -9.55
C LEU A 3 32.91 12.24 -8.93
N LEU A 4 32.44 12.30 -7.69
CA LEU A 4 31.71 11.20 -7.04
C LEU A 4 30.41 10.95 -7.84
N ARG A 5 30.43 9.95 -8.72
CA ARG A 5 29.24 9.49 -9.43
C ARG A 5 28.26 8.93 -8.39
N LYS A 6 27.20 9.70 -8.07
CA LYS A 6 26.12 9.32 -7.16
C LYS A 6 25.61 7.93 -7.58
N LYS A 7 25.85 6.90 -6.75
CA LYS A 7 25.42 5.53 -7.08
C LYS A 7 23.90 5.51 -7.21
N LYS A 8 23.39 5.02 -8.35
CA LYS A 8 21.98 4.67 -8.49
C LYS A 8 21.71 3.52 -7.52
N ARG A 9 20.84 3.75 -6.54
CA ARG A 9 20.46 2.76 -5.52
C ARG A 9 18.95 2.57 -5.57
N ILE A 10 18.52 1.34 -5.39
CA ILE A 10 17.11 1.00 -5.14
C ILE A 10 17.03 0.61 -3.66
N ILE A 11 16.05 1.16 -2.95
CA ILE A 11 15.69 0.74 -1.59
C ILE A 11 14.37 -0.01 -1.76
N LEU A 12 14.41 -1.32 -1.55
CA LEU A 12 13.22 -2.18 -1.59
C LEU A 12 12.77 -2.45 -0.15
N ILE A 13 11.51 -2.17 0.13
CA ILE A 13 10.87 -2.44 1.42
C ILE A 13 9.73 -3.42 1.15
N VAL A 14 9.77 -4.57 1.80
CA VAL A 14 8.68 -5.55 1.77
C VAL A 14 7.95 -5.46 3.10
N LEU A 15 6.67 -5.09 3.05
CA LEU A 15 5.78 -5.16 4.19
C LEU A 15 5.13 -6.54 4.18
N ASP A 16 5.75 -7.48 4.89
CA ASP A 16 5.31 -8.87 4.90
C ASP A 16 3.85 -8.99 5.34
N SER A 17 3.07 -9.82 4.64
CA SER A 17 1.63 -10.06 4.85
C SER A 17 0.66 -8.86 4.71
N VAL A 18 1.12 -7.66 4.32
CA VAL A 18 0.26 -6.47 4.18
C VAL A 18 -0.52 -6.51 2.85
N GLY A 19 -1.56 -7.34 2.81
CA GLY A 19 -2.43 -7.51 1.65
C GLY A 19 -3.46 -6.39 1.45
N VAL A 20 -3.80 -6.13 0.18
CA VAL A 20 -4.79 -5.11 -0.26
C VAL A 20 -6.09 -5.71 -0.81
N GLY A 21 -6.33 -7.01 -0.63
CA GLY A 21 -7.53 -7.68 -1.12
C GLY A 21 -7.26 -9.06 -1.70
N ALA A 22 -8.32 -9.84 -1.84
CA ALA A 22 -8.30 -11.17 -2.40
C ALA A 22 -7.92 -11.13 -3.89
N LEU A 23 -7.05 -12.06 -4.31
CA LEU A 23 -6.75 -12.28 -5.72
C LEU A 23 -7.90 -13.02 -6.43
N PRO A 24 -7.96 -12.98 -7.78
CA PRO A 24 -9.02 -13.65 -8.55
C PRO A 24 -9.15 -15.17 -8.31
N ASP A 25 -8.10 -15.82 -7.82
CA ASP A 25 -8.06 -17.26 -7.53
C ASP A 25 -8.07 -17.59 -6.03
N ALA A 26 -8.42 -16.63 -5.16
CA ALA A 26 -8.47 -16.81 -3.72
C ALA A 26 -9.42 -17.95 -3.27
N ASN A 27 -10.42 -18.28 -4.09
CA ASN A 27 -11.32 -19.42 -3.89
C ASN A 27 -10.60 -20.76 -3.81
N LYS A 28 -9.49 -20.94 -4.53
CA LYS A 28 -8.69 -22.17 -4.48
C LYS A 28 -8.02 -22.38 -3.11
N TYR A 29 -7.94 -21.33 -2.31
CA TYR A 29 -7.26 -21.31 -1.01
C TYR A 29 -8.21 -21.10 0.17
N ASN A 30 -9.53 -21.04 -0.08
CA ASN A 30 -10.55 -20.65 0.92
C ASN A 30 -10.33 -19.24 1.51
N ASP A 31 -9.69 -18.34 0.75
CA ASP A 31 -9.36 -16.97 1.17
C ASP A 31 -10.22 -15.91 0.45
N GLU A 32 -11.40 -16.33 -0.01
CA GLU A 32 -12.40 -15.46 -0.61
C GLU A 32 -12.72 -14.30 0.35
N ASN A 33 -12.78 -13.07 -0.18
CA ASN A 33 -13.06 -11.85 0.60
C ASN A 33 -11.94 -11.42 1.59
N SER A 34 -10.77 -12.06 1.56
CA SER A 34 -9.61 -11.57 2.30
C SER A 34 -9.28 -10.13 1.89
N ASN A 35 -9.02 -9.27 2.88
CA ASN A 35 -8.52 -7.91 2.67
C ASN A 35 -7.87 -7.42 3.97
N THR A 36 -6.57 -7.64 4.12
CA THR A 36 -5.85 -7.34 5.37
C THR A 36 -5.97 -5.88 5.76
N LEU A 37 -5.54 -4.94 4.91
CA LEU A 37 -5.59 -3.51 5.22
C LEU A 37 -7.02 -3.00 5.40
N GLY A 38 -7.93 -3.37 4.51
CA GLY A 38 -9.33 -2.94 4.57
C GLY A 38 -10.05 -3.44 5.83
N ASN A 39 -9.84 -4.70 6.22
CA ASN A 39 -10.47 -5.27 7.42
C ASN A 39 -9.86 -4.70 8.71
N MET A 40 -8.53 -4.52 8.76
CA MET A 40 -7.89 -3.83 9.88
C MET A 40 -8.44 -2.41 10.06
N ALA A 41 -8.53 -1.63 8.98
CA ALA A 41 -9.05 -0.27 9.01
C ALA A 41 -10.50 -0.23 9.54
N LYS A 42 -11.35 -1.16 9.11
CA LYS A 42 -12.73 -1.26 9.61
C LYS A 42 -12.78 -1.54 11.11
N VAL A 43 -12.01 -2.51 11.59
CA VAL A 43 -12.01 -2.90 13.02
C VAL A 43 -11.48 -1.78 13.91
N LEU A 44 -10.50 -1.02 13.44
CA LEU A 44 -9.85 0.05 14.21
C LEU A 44 -10.57 1.41 14.09
N GLY A 45 -11.63 1.52 13.29
CA GLY A 45 -12.31 2.79 13.01
C GLY A 45 -11.48 3.74 12.13
N GLY A 46 -10.49 3.19 11.41
CA GLY A 46 -9.59 3.89 10.51
C GLY A 46 -8.12 3.57 10.80
N LEU A 47 -7.27 3.72 9.78
CA LEU A 47 -5.82 3.68 9.92
C LEU A 47 -5.25 5.09 9.77
N ASN A 48 -4.25 5.44 10.58
CA ASN A 48 -3.51 6.69 10.44
C ASN A 48 -2.19 6.43 9.72
N LEU A 49 -2.19 6.54 8.39
CA LEU A 49 -1.01 6.27 7.54
C LEU A 49 -0.63 7.47 6.67
N PRO A 50 -0.32 8.65 7.25
CA PRO A 50 -0.27 9.92 6.52
C PRO A 50 0.82 9.97 5.44
N ASN A 51 1.89 9.19 5.59
CA ASN A 51 2.95 9.11 4.58
C ASN A 51 2.56 8.21 3.40
N LEU A 52 1.94 7.07 3.67
CA LEU A 52 1.47 6.16 2.62
C LEU A 52 0.25 6.73 1.90
N GLU A 53 -0.61 7.45 2.62
CA GLU A 53 -1.68 8.25 2.06
C GLU A 53 -1.13 9.22 1.00
N LYS A 54 -0.18 10.09 1.37
CA LYS A 54 0.49 11.02 0.44
C LYS A 54 1.15 10.33 -0.75
N MET A 55 1.65 9.11 -0.56
CA MET A 55 2.24 8.30 -1.63
C MET A 55 1.19 7.67 -2.57
N GLY A 56 -0.10 7.70 -2.20
CA GLY A 56 -1.20 7.21 -3.03
C GLY A 56 -1.75 5.85 -2.62
N LEU A 57 -1.50 5.36 -1.40
CA LEU A 57 -2.02 4.06 -0.95
C LEU A 57 -3.55 3.97 -1.04
N GLY A 58 -4.26 5.05 -0.68
CA GLY A 58 -5.72 5.11 -0.77
C GLY A 58 -6.27 5.10 -2.20
N ASN A 59 -5.42 5.32 -3.21
CA ASN A 59 -5.82 5.21 -4.61
C ASN A 59 -5.84 3.76 -5.13
N ILE A 60 -5.14 2.84 -4.47
CA ILE A 60 -5.08 1.42 -4.87
C ILE A 60 -6.38 0.72 -4.48
N ILE A 61 -6.78 0.87 -3.23
CA ILE A 61 -8.04 0.36 -2.69
C ILE A 61 -8.61 1.33 -1.65
N PRO A 62 -9.94 1.32 -1.42
CA PRO A 62 -10.53 2.04 -0.30
C PRO A 62 -10.03 1.49 1.05
N ILE A 63 -9.47 2.37 1.89
CA ILE A 63 -9.02 2.05 3.24
C ILE A 63 -9.53 3.16 4.16
N LEU A 64 -10.31 2.82 5.18
CA LEU A 64 -10.85 3.80 6.11
C LEU A 64 -9.71 4.58 6.80
N GLY A 65 -9.76 5.91 6.75
CA GLY A 65 -8.72 6.79 7.30
C GLY A 65 -7.50 7.02 6.40
N VAL A 66 -7.51 6.48 5.18
CA VAL A 66 -6.46 6.70 4.17
C VAL A 66 -7.12 7.13 2.86
N GLU A 67 -7.19 8.44 2.64
CA GLU A 67 -7.95 9.00 1.51
C GLU A 67 -7.18 8.94 0.18
N PRO A 68 -7.86 8.72 -0.97
CA PRO A 68 -7.25 8.83 -2.29
C PRO A 68 -6.65 10.23 -2.54
N GLN A 69 -5.46 10.27 -3.14
CA GLN A 69 -4.76 11.53 -3.46
C GLN A 69 -4.86 11.86 -4.95
N SER A 70 -5.25 13.09 -5.28
CA SER A 70 -5.32 13.58 -6.67
C SER A 70 -3.94 13.88 -7.27
N ALA A 71 -2.95 14.17 -6.43
CA ALA A 71 -1.56 14.44 -6.80
C ALA A 71 -0.60 13.70 -5.86
N PRO A 72 -0.49 12.36 -5.96
CA PRO A 72 0.36 11.55 -5.10
C PRO A 72 1.84 11.88 -5.32
N ILE A 73 2.66 11.75 -4.27
CA ILE A 73 4.11 11.99 -4.37
C ILE A 73 4.90 10.77 -4.89
N ALA A 74 4.21 9.65 -5.09
CA ALA A 74 4.75 8.40 -5.63
C ALA A 74 3.78 7.81 -6.66
N ASN A 75 4.30 6.90 -7.48
CA ASN A 75 3.44 6.11 -8.36
C ASN A 75 2.80 4.96 -7.58
N TYR A 76 1.58 4.61 -7.99
CA TYR A 76 0.85 3.43 -7.54
C TYR A 76 0.28 2.72 -8.76
N VAL A 77 -0.16 1.48 -8.58
CA VAL A 77 -0.82 0.65 -9.60
C VAL A 77 -2.01 -0.06 -8.97
#